data_AF-A0A2D9IJ77-F1
#
_entry.id   AF-A0A2D9IJ77-F1
#
_cell.length_a   1.000
_cell.length_b   1.000
_cell.length_c   1.000
_cell.angle_alpha   90.00
_cell.angle_beta   90.00
_cell.angle_gamma   90.00
#
_symmetry.space_group_name_H-M   'P 1'
#
loop_
_entity.id
_entity.type
_entity.pdbx_description
1 polymer ?
#
loop_
_entity_poly.entity_id
_entity_poly.type
_entity_poly.pdbx_seq_one_letter_code
_entity_poly.pdbx_strand_id
1 'polypeptide(L)'
;FYWTGEKVISTSISEEVEDRLVGINNSNLIIWDNYFTIDSCPRKLNLTNFNHLDKTYINSKKYYLINMTGMIRTDQLLVNLMANLKSERSSFEQILSEHGLSDDLIEMIDLFDPLKKINLSERDKKKLYNIMYSWFHPIKNEWYPYLHNLKNWE
;
A
#
# COMPACT_ATOMS: atom_id res chain seq x y z
N PHE A 1 -15.66 2.94 -18.20
CA PHE A 1 -14.30 2.54 -18.63
C PHE A 1 -13.47 2.30 -17.38
N TYR A 2 -12.60 1.29 -17.34
CA TYR A 2 -11.72 1.05 -16.20
C TYR A 2 -10.35 1.68 -16.46
N TRP A 3 -9.81 2.37 -15.47
CA TRP A 3 -8.53 3.07 -15.59
C TRP A 3 -7.66 2.83 -14.36
N THR A 4 -6.38 2.55 -14.57
CA THR A 4 -5.41 2.23 -13.51
C THR A 4 -4.51 3.40 -13.13
N GLY A 5 -4.79 4.60 -13.67
CA GLY A 5 -3.89 5.76 -13.62
C GLY A 5 -2.93 5.82 -14.82
N GLU A 6 -1.87 6.62 -14.74
CA GLU A 6 -0.89 6.77 -15.83
C GLU A 6 -0.12 5.48 -16.13
N LYS A 7 -0.01 4.59 -15.15
CA LYS A 7 0.71 3.33 -15.23
C LYS A 7 -0.21 2.18 -14.83
N VAL A 8 0.22 0.95 -15.11
CA VAL A 8 -0.47 -0.25 -14.63
C VAL A 8 -0.54 -0.24 -13.10
N ILE A 9 0.58 0.11 -12.44
CA ILE A 9 0.67 0.38 -11.01
C ILE A 9 1.02 1.87 -10.86
N SER A 10 0.03 2.69 -10.50
CA SER A 10 0.19 4.14 -10.39
C SER A 10 0.49 4.56 -8.95
N THR A 11 1.49 5.42 -8.78
CA THR A 11 1.87 6.01 -7.48
C THR A 11 1.26 7.40 -7.26
N SER A 12 0.40 7.84 -8.17
CA SER A 12 -0.39 9.06 -8.07
C SER A 12 -1.67 8.91 -8.89
N ILE A 13 -2.83 9.23 -8.28
CA ILE A 13 -4.15 9.25 -8.91
C ILE A 13 -4.87 10.52 -8.43
N SER A 14 -5.11 11.45 -9.34
CA SER A 14 -5.76 12.74 -9.08
C SER A 14 -6.51 13.25 -10.32
N GLU A 15 -7.26 14.35 -10.17
CA GLU A 15 -7.96 15.01 -11.27
C GLU A 15 -6.99 15.48 -12.36
N GLU A 16 -5.86 16.09 -11.96
CA GLU A 16 -4.81 16.53 -12.89
C GLU A 16 -4.28 15.38 -13.76
N VAL A 17 -4.19 14.17 -13.18
CA VAL A 17 -3.75 12.98 -13.90
C VAL A 17 -4.83 12.49 -14.87
N GLU A 18 -6.11 12.57 -14.50
CA GLU A 18 -7.23 12.24 -15.40
C GLU A 18 -7.36 13.22 -16.56
N ASP A 19 -7.10 14.51 -16.35
CA ASP A 19 -7.17 15.56 -17.38
C ASP A 19 -6.22 15.30 -18.56
N ARG A 20 -5.20 14.47 -18.36
CA ARG A 20 -4.27 14.01 -19.40
C ARG A 20 -4.90 12.98 -20.35
N LEU A 21 -6.06 12.40 -20.00
CA LEU A 21 -6.84 11.48 -20.85
C LEU A 21 -7.63 12.23 -21.94
N VAL A 22 -6.91 12.79 -22.90
CA VAL A 22 -7.51 13.56 -24.00
C VAL A 22 -8.35 12.65 -24.90
N GLY A 23 -9.58 13.07 -25.19
CA GLY A 23 -10.47 12.39 -26.16
C GLY A 23 -11.26 11.22 -25.58
N ILE A 24 -11.19 10.96 -24.27
CA ILE A 24 -11.98 9.92 -23.60
C ILE A 24 -13.15 10.58 -22.86
N ASN A 25 -14.35 10.03 -23.02
CA ASN A 25 -15.50 10.45 -22.20
C ASN A 25 -15.35 9.85 -20.78
N ASN A 26 -14.90 10.67 -19.84
CA ASN A 26 -14.57 10.25 -18.48
C ASN A 26 -15.75 10.30 -17.50
N SER A 27 -16.96 10.64 -17.95
CA SER A 27 -18.17 10.73 -17.10
C SER A 27 -18.50 9.43 -16.36
N ASN A 28 -18.08 8.27 -16.89
CA ASN A 28 -18.24 6.95 -16.28
C ASN A 28 -16.90 6.23 -16.09
N LEU A 29 -15.84 6.99 -15.84
CA LEU A 29 -14.54 6.43 -15.51
C LEU A 29 -14.59 5.78 -14.12
N ILE A 30 -14.20 4.52 -14.05
CA ILE A 30 -14.08 3.73 -12.83
C ILE A 30 -12.59 3.49 -12.59
N ILE A 31 -12.12 3.84 -11.41
CA ILE A 31 -10.72 3.60 -11.05
C ILE A 31 -10.56 2.14 -10.63
N TRP A 32 -9.60 1.47 -11.24
CA TRP A 32 -9.12 0.14 -10.88
C TRP A 32 -7.68 0.27 -10.37
N ASP A 33 -7.51 0.32 -9.07
CA ASP A 33 -6.23 0.64 -8.46
C ASP A 33 -5.39 -0.62 -8.20
N ASN A 34 -4.25 -0.75 -8.88
CA ASN A 34 -3.31 -1.85 -8.69
C ASN A 34 -2.18 -1.51 -7.70
N TYR A 35 -2.29 -0.44 -6.91
CA TYR A 35 -1.21 -0.03 -6.02
C TYR A 35 -0.72 -1.14 -5.09
N PHE A 36 -1.64 -1.90 -4.48
CA PHE A 36 -1.33 -2.93 -3.49
C PHE A 36 -1.10 -4.33 -4.07
N THR A 37 -1.39 -4.57 -5.35
CA THR A 37 -1.34 -5.93 -5.91
C THR A 37 0.07 -6.50 -5.91
N ILE A 38 0.16 -7.83 -5.78
CA ILE A 38 1.42 -8.58 -5.82
C ILE A 38 1.51 -9.54 -7.02
N ASP A 39 0.56 -9.48 -7.95
CA ASP A 39 0.51 -10.36 -9.13
C ASP A 39 1.75 -10.26 -10.02
N SER A 40 2.46 -9.12 -9.93
CA SER A 40 3.74 -8.89 -10.62
C SER A 40 4.95 -9.52 -9.91
N CYS A 41 4.72 -10.29 -8.83
CA CYS A 41 5.75 -10.85 -7.95
C CYS A 41 6.78 -9.81 -7.48
N PRO A 42 6.34 -8.70 -6.86
CA PRO A 42 7.24 -7.62 -6.51
C PRO A 42 8.22 -8.05 -5.40
N ARG A 43 9.44 -7.51 -5.42
CA ARG A 43 10.41 -7.72 -4.33
C ARG A 43 9.94 -7.11 -3.01
N LYS A 44 9.00 -6.16 -3.05
CA LYS A 44 8.53 -5.34 -1.94
C LYS A 44 7.01 -5.19 -1.98
N LEU A 45 6.34 -5.20 -0.84
CA LEU A 45 4.95 -4.76 -0.77
C LEU A 45 4.85 -3.25 -0.96
N ASN A 46 3.80 -2.81 -1.63
CA ASN A 46 3.40 -1.42 -1.61
C ASN A 46 2.36 -1.24 -0.52
N LEU A 47 2.64 -0.40 0.46
CA LEU A 47 1.70 -0.10 1.53
C LEU A 47 1.92 1.31 2.07
N THR A 48 0.88 2.11 2.01
CA THR A 48 0.80 3.44 2.63
C THR A 48 -0.62 3.67 3.13
N ASN A 49 -0.86 4.80 3.79
CA ASN A 49 -2.22 5.26 4.11
C ASN A 49 -2.90 5.91 2.90
N PHE A 50 -2.88 5.23 1.74
CA PHE A 50 -3.36 5.76 0.45
C PHE A 50 -2.71 7.08 0.03
N ASN A 51 -1.40 7.23 0.27
CA ASN A 51 -0.65 8.45 -0.04
C ASN A 51 -0.61 8.76 -1.55
N HIS A 52 -0.87 7.77 -2.40
CA HIS A 52 -0.94 7.91 -3.86
C HIS A 52 -2.27 8.48 -4.36
N LEU A 53 -3.26 8.68 -3.49
CA LEU A 53 -4.58 9.17 -3.87
C LEU A 53 -4.77 10.65 -3.49
N ASP A 54 -5.33 11.43 -4.41
CA ASP A 54 -6.06 12.63 -4.03
C ASP A 54 -7.44 12.22 -3.49
N LYS A 55 -7.62 12.32 -2.17
CA LYS A 55 -8.87 11.94 -1.50
C LYS A 55 -10.09 12.68 -2.02
N THR A 56 -9.96 13.96 -2.38
CA THR A 56 -11.08 14.78 -2.88
C THR A 56 -11.55 14.25 -4.23
N TYR A 57 -10.59 13.98 -5.12
CA TYR A 57 -10.85 13.40 -6.42
C TYR A 57 -11.45 11.98 -6.30
N ILE A 58 -10.90 11.11 -5.45
CA ILE A 58 -11.46 9.76 -5.24
C ILE A 58 -12.87 9.82 -4.65
N ASN A 59 -13.15 10.79 -3.77
CA ASN A 59 -14.48 11.01 -3.22
C ASN A 59 -15.51 11.49 -4.26
N SER A 60 -15.08 12.10 -5.37
CA SER A 60 -15.97 12.53 -6.45
C SER A 60 -16.37 11.37 -7.39
N LYS A 61 -15.60 10.27 -7.39
CA LYS A 61 -15.88 9.11 -8.24
C LYS A 61 -16.98 8.25 -7.66
N LYS A 62 -17.89 7.82 -8.54
CA LYS A 62 -18.99 6.90 -8.19
C LYS A 62 -18.47 5.55 -7.71
N TYR A 63 -17.40 5.06 -8.32
CA TYR A 63 -16.79 3.77 -8.01
C TYR A 63 -15.27 3.90 -7.98
N TYR A 64 -14.66 3.32 -6.94
CA TYR A 64 -13.23 3.14 -6.78
C TYR A 64 -13.01 1.70 -6.33
N LEU A 65 -12.24 0.95 -7.11
CA LEU A 65 -11.96 -0.47 -6.90
C LEU A 65 -10.47 -0.63 -6.63
N ILE A 66 -10.13 -1.55 -5.72
CA ILE A 66 -8.75 -1.90 -5.40
C ILE A 66 -8.51 -3.34 -5.85
N ASN A 67 -7.41 -3.56 -6.59
CA ASN A 67 -6.84 -4.88 -6.77
C ASN A 67 -5.92 -5.18 -5.59
N MET A 68 -6.38 -6.07 -4.71
CA MET A 68 -5.72 -6.39 -3.44
C MET A 68 -4.56 -7.40 -3.64
N THR A 69 -4.01 -7.91 -2.54
CA THR A 69 -2.83 -8.78 -2.57
C THR A 69 -3.17 -10.25 -2.79
N GLY A 70 -4.40 -10.68 -2.49
CA GLY A 70 -4.76 -12.10 -2.42
C GLY A 70 -4.24 -12.81 -1.16
N MET A 71 -3.54 -12.09 -0.28
CA MET A 71 -3.10 -12.58 1.02
C MET A 71 -4.15 -12.20 2.07
N ILE A 72 -4.84 -13.20 2.64
CA ILE A 72 -6.08 -13.00 3.41
C ILE A 72 -5.94 -11.96 4.52
N ARG A 73 -4.82 -11.96 5.27
CA ARG A 73 -4.65 -11.07 6.43
C ARG A 73 -4.25 -9.67 6.01
N THR A 74 -3.41 -9.57 4.99
CA THR A 74 -3.06 -8.28 4.38
C THR A 74 -4.28 -7.65 3.71
N ASP A 75 -5.13 -8.43 3.05
CA ASP A 75 -6.37 -7.94 2.45
C ASP A 75 -7.39 -7.47 3.51
N GLN A 76 -7.46 -8.14 4.66
CA GLN A 76 -8.24 -7.66 5.81
C GLN A 76 -7.73 -6.30 6.32
N LEU A 77 -6.41 -6.11 6.38
CA LEU A 77 -5.80 -4.82 6.71
C LEU A 77 -6.18 -3.76 5.68
N LEU A 78 -6.07 -4.06 4.38
CA LEU A 78 -6.41 -3.12 3.30
C LEU A 78 -7.89 -2.71 3.32
N VAL A 79 -8.80 -3.64 3.61
CA VAL A 79 -10.23 -3.33 3.78
C VAL A 79 -10.44 -2.36 4.95
N ASN A 80 -9.75 -2.54 6.07
CA ASN A 80 -9.85 -1.60 7.19
C ASN A 80 -9.29 -0.22 6.84
N LEU A 81 -8.14 -0.16 6.16
CA LEU A 81 -7.58 1.09 5.66
C LEU A 81 -8.56 1.79 4.70
N MET A 82 -9.21 1.05 3.80
CA MET A 82 -10.19 1.60 2.86
C MET A 82 -11.43 2.15 3.59
N ALA A 83 -11.92 1.47 4.63
CA ALA A 83 -13.00 1.98 5.47
C ALA A 83 -12.57 3.25 6.24
N ASN A 84 -11.31 3.30 6.67
CA ASN A 84 -10.75 4.46 7.35
C ASN A 84 -10.50 5.65 6.41
N LEU A 85 -10.28 5.43 5.11
CA LEU A 85 -10.13 6.50 4.12
C LEU A 85 -11.35 7.44 4.09
N LYS A 86 -12.55 6.92 4.39
CA LYS A 86 -13.79 7.69 4.45
C LYS A 86 -14.14 8.21 5.84
N SER A 87 -13.84 7.41 6.87
CA SER A 87 -14.30 7.70 8.24
C SER A 87 -13.28 8.48 9.08
N GLU A 88 -12.00 8.38 8.75
CA GLU A 88 -10.87 9.03 9.42
C GLU A 88 -10.88 8.86 10.95
N ARG A 89 -11.30 7.68 11.42
CA ARG A 89 -11.52 7.38 12.85
C ARG A 89 -10.27 6.92 13.58
N SER A 90 -9.36 6.26 12.88
CA SER A 90 -8.13 5.70 13.43
C SER A 90 -6.91 6.21 12.66
N SER A 91 -5.77 6.29 13.32
CA SER A 91 -4.50 6.58 12.63
C SER A 91 -4.05 5.38 11.79
N PHE A 92 -3.10 5.60 10.88
CA PHE A 92 -2.52 4.51 10.09
C PHE A 92 -1.86 3.47 11.00
N GLU A 93 -1.04 3.94 11.94
CA GLU A 93 -0.31 3.15 12.93
C GLU A 93 -1.26 2.33 13.81
N GLN A 94 -2.39 2.93 14.24
CA GLN A 94 -3.39 2.22 15.03
C GLN A 94 -3.97 1.03 14.23
N ILE A 95 -4.34 1.24 12.97
CA ILE A 95 -4.88 0.17 12.12
C ILE A 95 -3.85 -0.93 11.90
N LEU A 96 -2.58 -0.57 11.67
CA LEU A 96 -1.50 -1.55 11.53
C LEU A 96 -1.32 -2.39 12.80
N SER A 97 -1.35 -1.75 13.97
CA SER A 97 -1.25 -2.41 15.28
C SER A 97 -2.43 -3.36 15.53
N GLU A 98 -3.66 -2.94 15.22
CA GLU A 98 -4.88 -3.77 15.32
C GLU A 98 -4.84 -5.02 14.43
N HIS A 99 -4.14 -4.94 13.30
CA HIS A 99 -3.89 -6.08 12.39
C HIS A 99 -2.64 -6.89 12.75
N GLY A 100 -2.03 -6.59 13.90
CA GLY A 100 -0.98 -7.38 14.51
C GLY A 100 0.42 -7.11 13.96
N LEU A 101 0.67 -5.96 13.35
CA LEU A 101 2.04 -5.51 13.09
C LEU A 101 2.71 -5.10 14.40
N SER A 102 3.97 -5.48 14.58
CA SER A 102 4.77 -5.05 15.74
C SER A 102 5.11 -3.56 15.66
N ASP A 103 5.15 -2.87 16.80
CA ASP A 103 5.54 -1.46 16.89
C ASP A 103 6.88 -1.15 16.20
N ASP A 104 7.89 -2.02 16.38
CA ASP A 104 9.20 -1.91 15.71
C ASP A 104 9.09 -1.88 14.18
N LEU A 105 8.13 -2.61 13.61
CA LEU A 105 7.88 -2.65 12.17
C LEU A 105 7.08 -1.43 11.72
N ILE A 106 6.14 -0.96 12.54
CA ILE A 106 5.36 0.25 12.29
C ILE A 106 6.30 1.47 12.18
N GLU A 107 7.33 1.55 13.03
CA GLU A 107 8.37 2.58 12.93
C GLU A 107 9.17 2.54 11.61
N MET A 108 9.13 1.42 10.87
CA MET A 108 9.80 1.22 9.59
C MET A 108 8.82 1.13 8.41
N ILE A 109 7.53 1.45 8.61
CA ILE A 109 6.49 1.18 7.62
C ILE A 109 6.70 1.95 6.31
N ASP A 110 7.33 3.12 6.37
CA ASP A 110 7.69 3.93 5.19
C ASP A 110 8.56 3.16 4.17
N LEU A 111 9.24 2.09 4.59
CA LEU A 111 9.99 1.24 3.66
C LEU A 111 9.07 0.62 2.60
N PHE A 112 7.78 0.42 2.91
CA PHE A 112 6.78 -0.11 1.98
C PHE A 112 6.17 0.95 1.06
N ASP A 113 6.51 2.24 1.21
CA ASP A 113 6.13 3.26 0.24
C ASP A 113 6.96 3.09 -1.05
N PRO A 114 6.35 2.87 -2.23
CA PRO A 114 7.07 2.75 -3.50
C PRO A 114 7.87 4.01 -3.88
N LEU A 115 7.52 5.18 -3.36
CA LEU A 115 8.26 6.44 -3.56
C LEU A 115 9.48 6.55 -2.65
N LYS A 116 9.54 5.76 -1.57
CA LYS A 116 10.69 5.76 -0.67
C LYS A 116 11.85 4.98 -1.28
N LYS A 117 12.95 5.69 -1.55
CA LYS A 117 14.23 5.04 -1.87
C LYS A 117 14.72 4.27 -0.65
N ILE A 118 14.96 2.98 -0.84
CA ILE A 118 15.50 2.12 0.22
C ILE A 118 17.01 2.32 0.26
N ASN A 119 17.49 2.80 1.40
CA ASN A 119 18.90 2.89 1.73
C ASN A 119 19.05 2.53 3.21
N LEU A 120 19.26 1.24 3.48
CA LEU A 120 19.28 0.71 4.83
C LEU A 120 20.70 0.73 5.39
N SER A 121 20.87 1.37 6.54
CA SER A 121 22.09 1.23 7.32
C SER A 121 22.20 -0.18 7.90
N GLU A 122 23.39 -0.57 8.36
CA GLU A 122 23.56 -1.84 9.09
C GLU A 122 22.71 -1.90 10.36
N ARG A 123 22.42 -0.74 10.98
CA ARG A 123 21.48 -0.64 12.10
C ARG A 123 20.06 -1.01 11.67
N ASP A 124 19.60 -0.49 10.52
CA ASP A 124 18.25 -0.77 10.00
C ASP A 124 18.12 -2.25 9.60
N LYS A 125 19.15 -2.82 8.94
CA LYS A 125 19.18 -4.25 8.61
C LYS A 125 19.13 -5.13 9.86
N LYS A 126 19.85 -4.76 10.92
CA LYS A 126 19.79 -5.44 12.22
C LYS A 126 18.41 -5.31 12.86
N LYS A 127 17.77 -4.14 12.76
CA LYS A 127 16.40 -3.93 13.24
C LYS A 127 15.40 -4.82 12.50
N LEU A 128 15.46 -4.89 11.16
CA LEU A 128 14.65 -5.80 10.35
C LEU A 128 14.88 -7.26 10.70
N TYR A 129 16.13 -7.67 10.92
CA TYR A 129 16.45 -9.03 11.38
C TYR A 129 15.79 -9.33 12.73
N ASN A 130 15.88 -8.42 13.69
CA ASN A 130 15.26 -8.57 15.00
C ASN A 130 13.73 -8.68 14.89
N ILE A 131 13.09 -7.81 14.09
CA ILE A 131 11.64 -7.88 13.82
C ILE A 131 11.27 -9.26 13.25
N MET A 132 11.99 -9.73 12.23
CA MET A 132 11.74 -11.06 11.65
C MET A 132 11.93 -12.20 12.65
N TYR A 133 12.72 -12.01 13.70
CA TYR A 133 12.92 -13.01 14.75
C TYR A 133 11.85 -12.91 15.85
N SER A 134 11.52 -11.72 16.33
CA SER A 134 10.68 -11.48 17.51
C SER A 134 9.19 -11.24 17.22
N TRP A 135 8.83 -10.86 16.00
CA TRP A 135 7.42 -10.64 15.65
C TRP A 135 6.72 -11.98 15.47
N PHE A 136 5.66 -12.23 16.26
CA PHE A 136 4.87 -13.46 16.16
C PHE A 136 3.39 -13.12 15.91
N HIS A 137 3.03 -13.02 14.63
CA HIS A 137 1.64 -12.85 14.21
C HIS A 137 1.42 -13.57 12.87
N PRO A 138 0.25 -14.15 12.59
CA PRO A 138 0.01 -14.85 11.33
C PRO A 138 0.24 -14.02 10.06
N ILE A 139 0.03 -12.70 10.09
CA ILE A 139 0.32 -11.80 8.94
C ILE A 139 1.81 -11.77 8.59
N LYS A 140 2.70 -12.07 9.54
CA LYS A 140 4.13 -12.19 9.28
C LYS A 140 4.44 -13.24 8.22
N ASN A 141 3.70 -14.35 8.18
CA ASN A 141 3.95 -15.40 7.19
C ASN A 141 3.71 -14.90 5.76
N GLU A 142 2.75 -13.99 5.58
CA GLU A 142 2.50 -13.30 4.31
C GLU A 142 3.62 -12.28 4.00
N TRP A 143 4.12 -11.58 5.01
CA TRP A 143 5.08 -10.49 4.85
C TRP A 143 6.55 -10.93 4.85
N TYR A 144 6.85 -12.14 5.32
CA TYR A 144 8.20 -12.65 5.54
C TYR A 144 9.09 -12.58 4.29
N PRO A 145 8.64 -12.99 3.09
CA PRO A 145 9.46 -12.89 1.88
C PRO A 145 9.88 -11.45 1.57
N TYR A 146 8.99 -10.48 1.79
CA TYR A 146 9.22 -9.08 1.51
C TYR A 146 10.15 -8.44 2.55
N LEU A 147 10.01 -8.79 3.84
CA LEU A 147 10.94 -8.38 4.89
C LEU A 147 12.35 -8.93 4.65
N HIS A 148 12.43 -10.19 4.19
CA HIS A 148 13.70 -10.79 3.82
C HIS A 148 14.34 -10.09 2.62
N ASN A 149 13.56 -9.73 1.60
CA ASN A 149 14.02 -8.95 0.47
C ASN A 149 14.49 -7.55 0.87
N LEU A 150 13.76 -6.87 1.76
CA LEU A 150 14.13 -5.56 2.30
C LEU A 150 15.47 -5.60 3.04
N LYS A 151 15.68 -6.60 3.90
CA LYS A 151 16.96 -6.76 4.61
C LYS A 151 18.16 -6.87 3.66
N ASN A 152 17.96 -7.50 2.51
CA ASN A 152 19.00 -7.73 1.49
C ASN A 152 18.81 -6.81 0.28
N TRP A 153 18.28 -5.60 0.49
CA TRP A 153 18.06 -4.64 -0.58
C TRP A 153 19.40 -4.09 -1.11
N GLU A 154 19.58 -4.15 -2.42
CA GLU A 154 20.74 -3.66 -3.19
C GLU A 154 20.28 -2.65 -4.24
#